data_AF-A0A9X2C0D3-F1
#
_entry.id   AF-A0A9X2C0D3-F1
#
_cell.length_a   1.000
_cell.length_b   1.000
_cell.length_c   1.000
_cell.angle_alpha   90.00
_cell.angle_beta   90.00
_cell.angle_gamma   90.00
#
_symmetry.space_group_name_H-M   'P 1'
#
loop_
_entity.id
_entity.type
_entity.pdbx_description
1 polymer ?
#
loop_
_entity_poly.entity_id
_entity_poly.type
_entity_poly.pdbx_seq_one_letter_code
_entity_poly.pdbx_strand_id
1 'polypeptide(L)'
;MKMLISKMFPSRGVSAGVVQGAIAAALLAGCGGGGDPLSNPGNVSNPSTTGGATLAFPYFEKCIFPIFLKDLPITQNGVTSTNTCAGAGCHDSNTGTGGALRVIVAATPVADADLAAAATDSATATAIRATDMYKNFYSAQGVTIFGSPLQSRLFDKPLVLNVLHGGGRIFASQDDPNAKLINYWISHPVPKGQDEFSTSSYSMFTPADPATGTCNTQ
;
A
#
# COMPACT_ATOMS: atom_id res chain seq x y z
N MET A 1 15.38 -56.20 -36.38
CA MET A 1 15.77 -55.15 -37.35
C MET A 1 14.57 -54.88 -38.27
N LYS A 2 14.38 -53.63 -38.72
CA LYS A 2 13.29 -53.14 -39.60
C LYS A 2 11.84 -53.26 -39.09
N MET A 3 11.37 -52.17 -38.48
CA MET A 3 9.97 -51.75 -38.57
C MET A 3 9.62 -51.38 -40.02
N LEU A 4 8.34 -51.50 -40.38
CA LEU A 4 7.66 -50.64 -41.36
C LEU A 4 6.15 -50.71 -41.12
N ILE A 5 5.58 -49.60 -40.62
CA ILE A 5 4.13 -49.45 -40.39
C ILE A 5 3.57 -48.57 -41.51
N SER A 6 2.68 -49.11 -42.33
CA SER A 6 1.92 -48.33 -43.31
C SER A 6 0.58 -47.89 -42.74
N LYS A 7 0.28 -46.59 -42.88
CA LYS A 7 -0.99 -45.97 -42.49
C LYS A 7 -2.09 -46.31 -43.49
N MET A 8 -3.33 -46.46 -43.01
CA MET A 8 -4.52 -46.20 -43.81
C MET A 8 -5.72 -45.80 -42.93
N PHE A 9 -6.17 -44.55 -43.09
CA PHE A 9 -7.51 -44.07 -42.72
C PHE A 9 -8.39 -44.21 -43.99
N PRO A 10 -9.72 -44.40 -43.89
CA PRO A 10 -10.61 -43.23 -43.76
C PRO A 10 -11.83 -43.44 -42.84
N SER A 11 -12.76 -42.48 -42.91
CA SER A 11 -13.71 -42.05 -41.88
C SER A 11 -15.18 -42.36 -42.19
N ARG A 12 -16.07 -41.85 -41.30
CA ARG A 12 -17.55 -41.72 -41.33
C ARG A 12 -18.28 -42.80 -40.52
N GLY A 13 -19.26 -42.49 -39.65
CA GLY A 13 -19.84 -41.20 -39.27
C GLY A 13 -21.37 -41.16 -39.46
N VAL A 14 -22.09 -41.79 -38.52
CA VAL A 14 -23.58 -41.88 -38.41
C VAL A 14 -23.88 -42.11 -36.92
N SER A 15 -24.81 -41.45 -36.22
CA SER A 15 -25.55 -40.20 -36.44
C SER A 15 -26.01 -39.63 -35.08
N ALA A 16 -26.41 -38.35 -35.02
CA ALA A 16 -26.89 -37.73 -33.78
C ALA A 16 -28.42 -37.81 -33.64
N GLY A 17 -28.91 -38.19 -32.44
CA GLY A 17 -30.33 -38.17 -32.08
C GLY A 17 -30.77 -36.80 -31.52
N VAL A 18 -32.03 -36.45 -31.76
CA VAL A 18 -32.64 -35.17 -31.35
C VAL A 18 -33.00 -35.19 -29.86
N VAL A 19 -32.63 -34.15 -29.12
CA VAL A 19 -33.35 -33.72 -27.91
C VAL A 19 -33.47 -32.19 -27.93
N GLN A 20 -34.66 -31.69 -27.63
CA GLN A 20 -35.07 -30.29 -27.74
C GLN A 20 -35.33 -29.75 -26.33
N GLY A 21 -34.76 -28.59 -25.96
CA GLY A 21 -34.84 -28.14 -24.57
C GLY A 21 -34.45 -26.68 -24.29
N ALA A 22 -35.48 -25.86 -24.07
CA ALA A 22 -35.52 -24.62 -23.29
C ALA A 22 -34.70 -23.38 -23.71
N ILE A 23 -35.32 -22.22 -23.49
CA ILE A 23 -34.81 -20.87 -23.75
C ILE A 23 -34.11 -20.34 -22.49
N ALA A 24 -32.96 -19.69 -22.65
CA ALA A 24 -32.42 -18.76 -21.66
C ALA A 24 -31.73 -17.58 -22.37
N ALA A 25 -32.41 -16.42 -22.41
CA ALA A 25 -31.82 -15.18 -22.88
C ALA A 25 -30.93 -14.58 -21.78
N ALA A 26 -29.62 -14.84 -21.84
CA ALA A 26 -28.64 -14.21 -20.97
C ALA A 26 -28.01 -13.00 -21.69
N LEU A 27 -28.40 -11.80 -21.27
CA LEU A 27 -27.72 -10.55 -21.63
C LEU A 27 -26.32 -10.54 -20.97
N LEU A 28 -25.30 -11.02 -21.69
CA LEU A 28 -23.92 -10.88 -21.27
C LEU A 28 -23.47 -9.43 -21.48
N ALA A 29 -23.39 -8.72 -20.37
CA ALA A 29 -23.01 -7.32 -20.29
C ALA A 29 -21.56 -7.06 -20.75
N GLY A 30 -21.32 -5.82 -21.18
CA GLY A 30 -20.07 -5.11 -20.96
C GLY A 30 -18.79 -5.74 -21.52
N CYS A 31 -18.39 -5.29 -22.72
CA CYS A 31 -16.97 -5.24 -23.04
C CYS A 31 -16.29 -4.28 -22.04
N GLY A 32 -15.38 -4.78 -21.19
CA GLY A 32 -14.84 -3.98 -20.10
C GLY A 32 -13.65 -4.62 -19.36
N GLY A 33 -12.45 -4.39 -19.87
CA GLY A 33 -11.22 -4.45 -19.08
C GLY A 33 -10.64 -5.85 -18.83
N GLY A 34 -9.82 -6.34 -19.76
CA GLY A 34 -8.79 -7.33 -19.42
C GLY A 34 -7.71 -6.67 -18.55
N GLY A 35 -7.86 -6.75 -17.22
CA GLY A 35 -6.84 -6.32 -16.27
C GLY A 35 -5.79 -7.41 -16.06
N ASP A 36 -4.52 -7.02 -16.02
CA ASP A 36 -3.42 -7.89 -15.59
C ASP A 36 -3.71 -8.40 -14.16
N PRO A 37 -3.55 -9.70 -13.83
CA PRO A 37 -3.79 -10.23 -12.48
C PRO A 37 -2.90 -9.62 -11.39
N LEU A 38 -1.91 -8.79 -11.73
CA LEU A 38 -1.09 -8.00 -10.81
C LEU A 38 -1.52 -6.53 -10.71
N SER A 39 -2.48 -6.08 -11.52
CA SER A 39 -3.05 -4.74 -11.45
C SER A 39 -4.16 -4.64 -10.39
N ASN A 40 -4.15 -3.57 -9.60
CA ASN A 40 -5.21 -3.29 -8.63
C ASN A 40 -6.40 -2.69 -9.42
N PRO A 41 -7.62 -3.24 -9.36
CA PRO A 41 -8.74 -2.74 -10.15
C PRO A 41 -9.13 -1.32 -9.70
N GLY A 42 -9.64 -0.49 -10.63
CA GLY A 42 -9.86 0.96 -10.45
C GLY A 42 -10.93 1.37 -9.42
N ASN A 43 -11.41 0.44 -8.60
CA ASN A 43 -12.47 0.55 -7.62
C ASN A 43 -12.11 -0.15 -6.30
N VAL A 44 -10.82 -0.19 -5.94
CA VAL A 44 -10.36 -0.64 -4.62
C VAL A 44 -10.85 0.30 -3.53
N SER A 45 -11.99 -0.07 -2.94
CA SER A 45 -12.32 0.35 -1.59
C SER A 45 -11.35 -0.36 -0.64
N ASN A 46 -10.40 0.40 -0.08
CA ASN A 46 -9.62 -0.09 1.05
C ASN A 46 -10.59 -0.49 2.17
N PRO A 47 -10.45 -1.67 2.80
CA PRO A 47 -11.35 -2.07 3.88
C PRO A 47 -11.31 -1.01 4.98
N SER A 48 -12.48 -0.61 5.48
CA SER A 48 -12.56 0.33 6.59
C SER A 48 -11.73 -0.18 7.77
N THR A 49 -10.84 0.66 8.29
CA THR A 49 -9.92 0.31 9.38
C THR A 49 -10.71 -0.14 10.61
N THR A 50 -10.58 -1.43 10.89
CA THR A 50 -11.45 -2.16 11.82
C THR A 50 -11.32 -1.59 13.23
N GLY A 51 -12.39 -0.97 13.74
CA GLY A 51 -12.47 -0.49 15.13
C GLY A 51 -12.64 1.02 15.31
N GLY A 52 -12.57 1.82 14.25
CA GLY A 52 -12.74 3.28 14.34
C GLY A 52 -11.55 3.99 15.01
N ALA A 53 -10.36 3.41 14.86
CA ALA A 53 -9.08 4.05 15.15
C ALA A 53 -8.39 4.46 13.83
N THR A 54 -7.41 5.34 13.93
CA THR A 54 -6.61 5.88 12.83
C THR A 54 -5.17 6.09 13.33
N LEU A 55 -4.20 6.26 12.43
CA LEU A 55 -2.82 6.59 12.80
C LEU A 55 -2.61 8.10 12.80
N ALA A 56 -1.54 8.56 13.44
CA ALA A 56 -1.24 9.98 13.55
C ALA A 56 -0.76 10.56 12.21
N PHE A 57 -1.48 11.54 11.65
CA PHE A 57 -1.07 12.24 10.42
C PHE A 57 0.17 13.12 10.62
N PRO A 58 0.30 13.95 11.69
CA PRO A 58 1.50 14.76 11.89
C PRO A 58 2.78 13.93 12.01
N TYR A 59 2.70 12.76 12.64
CA TYR A 59 3.84 11.83 12.72
C TYR A 59 4.12 11.16 11.37
N PHE A 60 3.08 10.79 10.61
CA PHE A 60 3.28 10.28 9.25
C PHE A 60 4.05 11.29 8.40
N GLU A 61 3.59 12.54 8.33
CA GLU A 61 4.17 13.56 7.46
C GLU A 61 5.62 13.86 7.85
N LYS A 62 5.91 14.04 9.14
CA LYS A 62 7.25 14.38 9.62
C LYS A 62 8.23 13.21 9.64
N CYS A 63 7.76 12.00 9.95
CA CYS A 63 8.64 10.89 10.32
C CYS A 63 8.59 9.70 9.35
N ILE A 64 7.45 9.47 8.67
CA ILE A 64 7.26 8.30 7.79
C ILE A 64 7.41 8.67 6.31
N PHE A 65 6.78 9.75 5.86
CA PHE A 65 6.85 10.16 4.46
C PHE A 65 8.30 10.43 3.97
N PRO A 66 9.22 11.02 4.76
CA PRO A 66 10.61 11.17 4.35
C PRO A 66 11.34 9.84 4.11
N ILE A 67 10.90 8.74 4.73
CA ILE A 67 11.46 7.40 4.48
C ILE A 67 11.13 6.95 3.06
N PHE A 68 9.94 7.29 2.54
CA PHE A 68 9.56 6.90 1.17
C PHE A 68 10.35 7.64 0.10
N LEU A 69 10.84 8.84 0.41
CA LEU A 69 11.68 9.67 -0.45
C LEU A 69 13.19 9.44 -0.25
N LYS A 70 13.58 8.63 0.73
CA LYS A 70 14.98 8.41 1.08
C LYS A 70 15.66 7.51 0.07
N ASP A 71 16.84 7.92 -0.39
CA ASP A 71 17.76 7.06 -1.14
C ASP A 71 18.26 5.94 -0.23
N LEU A 72 17.90 4.70 -0.57
CA LEU A 72 18.19 3.49 0.20
C LEU A 72 18.93 2.47 -0.68
N PRO A 73 19.85 1.68 -0.11
CA PRO A 73 20.46 0.56 -0.82
C PRO A 73 19.42 -0.56 -0.98
N ILE A 74 19.00 -0.80 -2.21
CA ILE A 74 18.04 -1.84 -2.58
C ILE A 74 18.80 -3.02 -3.19
N THR A 75 18.68 -4.21 -2.60
CA THR A 75 19.34 -5.42 -3.11
C THR A 75 18.32 -6.35 -3.78
N GLN A 76 18.36 -6.41 -5.10
CA GLN A 76 17.53 -7.28 -5.95
C GLN A 76 18.41 -8.27 -6.71
N ASN A 77 18.10 -9.56 -6.63
CA ASN A 77 18.81 -10.63 -7.36
C ASN A 77 20.35 -10.62 -7.20
N GLY A 78 20.84 -10.18 -6.04
CA GLY A 78 22.28 -10.07 -5.74
C GLY A 78 22.96 -8.78 -6.23
N VAL A 79 22.25 -7.89 -6.91
CA VAL A 79 22.74 -6.56 -7.31
C VAL A 79 22.19 -5.52 -6.33
N THR A 80 23.06 -4.67 -5.80
CA THR A 80 22.68 -3.50 -4.99
C THR A 80 22.64 -2.25 -5.87
N SER A 81 21.53 -1.54 -5.83
CA SER A 81 21.36 -0.20 -6.42
C SER A 81 20.91 0.80 -5.35
N THR A 82 20.99 2.09 -5.64
CA THR A 82 20.35 3.14 -4.82
C THR A 82 19.04 3.54 -5.45
N ASN A 83 17.95 3.52 -4.69
CA ASN A 83 16.63 3.97 -5.12
C ASN A 83 15.76 4.32 -3.88
N THR A 84 14.62 4.97 -4.10
CA THR A 84 13.66 5.32 -3.04
C THR A 84 12.43 4.40 -3.11
N CYS A 85 11.64 4.31 -2.04
CA CYS A 85 10.39 3.53 -2.08
C CYS A 85 9.39 4.12 -3.08
N ALA A 86 9.31 5.45 -3.15
CA ALA A 86 8.40 6.18 -4.02
C ALA A 86 8.89 6.28 -5.48
N GLY A 87 10.19 6.03 -5.74
CA GLY A 87 10.84 6.25 -7.03
C GLY A 87 10.92 5.05 -7.96
N ALA A 88 11.41 5.31 -9.18
CA ALA A 88 11.77 4.33 -10.22
C ALA A 88 10.80 3.14 -10.39
N GLY A 89 9.49 3.41 -10.45
CA GLY A 89 8.48 2.38 -10.71
C GLY A 89 8.19 1.43 -9.54
N CYS A 90 8.70 1.71 -8.32
CA CYS A 90 8.32 0.99 -7.11
C CYS A 90 6.92 1.43 -6.65
N HIS A 91 6.79 2.41 -5.75
CA HIS A 91 5.49 2.83 -5.21
C HIS A 91 4.94 4.15 -5.79
N ASP A 92 5.52 4.70 -6.84
CA ASP A 92 5.01 5.92 -7.50
C ASP A 92 3.50 5.81 -7.85
N SER A 93 2.76 6.90 -7.63
CA SER A 93 1.31 6.93 -7.88
C SER A 93 0.94 6.80 -9.36
N ASN A 94 1.81 7.25 -10.27
CA ASN A 94 1.51 7.37 -11.71
C ASN A 94 2.10 6.20 -12.52
N THR A 95 3.25 5.68 -12.09
CA THR A 95 4.09 4.73 -12.82
C THR A 95 4.52 3.51 -11.99
N GLY A 96 4.17 3.47 -10.70
CA GLY A 96 4.57 2.41 -9.77
C GLY A 96 3.91 1.06 -10.05
N THR A 97 4.66 -0.01 -9.77
CA THR A 97 4.24 -1.42 -9.91
C THR A 97 4.18 -2.17 -8.58
N GLY A 98 4.60 -1.53 -7.47
CA GLY A 98 4.72 -2.09 -6.12
C GLY A 98 3.42 -2.44 -5.39
N GLY A 99 2.31 -2.62 -6.12
CA GLY A 99 1.03 -3.05 -5.57
C GLY A 99 0.22 -1.92 -4.89
N ALA A 100 -0.17 -2.16 -3.63
CA ALA A 100 -1.20 -1.40 -2.93
C ALA A 100 -0.72 -0.08 -2.29
N LEU A 101 0.55 -0.01 -1.84
CA LEU A 101 1.14 1.25 -1.40
C LEU A 101 1.43 2.13 -2.61
N ARG A 102 0.90 3.35 -2.60
CA ARG A 102 1.01 4.38 -3.64
C ARG A 102 1.46 5.69 -3.01
N VAL A 103 2.47 6.30 -3.62
CA VAL A 103 3.14 7.49 -3.10
C VAL A 103 3.26 8.52 -4.20
N ILE A 104 2.67 9.68 -3.97
CA ILE A 104 2.79 10.89 -4.77
C ILE A 104 4.07 11.59 -4.31
N VAL A 105 5.16 11.43 -5.07
CA VAL A 105 6.49 11.98 -4.76
C VAL A 105 6.46 13.50 -4.57
N ALA A 106 5.65 14.19 -5.36
CA ALA A 106 5.54 15.65 -5.38
C ALA A 106 4.61 16.25 -4.31
N ALA A 107 4.19 15.46 -3.31
CA ALA A 107 3.32 15.94 -2.24
C ALA A 107 4.02 16.98 -1.36
N THR A 108 3.49 18.21 -1.34
CA THR A 108 3.94 19.27 -0.42
C THR A 108 3.52 18.94 1.02
N PRO A 109 4.41 19.13 2.02
CA PRO A 109 4.03 19.11 3.44
C PRO A 109 2.93 20.13 3.75
N VAL A 110 2.11 19.83 4.75
CA VAL A 110 1.10 20.73 5.31
C VAL A 110 1.81 21.73 6.23
N ALA A 111 1.32 22.97 6.30
CA ALA A 111 1.92 23.95 7.21
C ALA A 111 1.65 23.56 8.68
N ASP A 112 2.63 23.74 9.57
CA ASP A 112 2.49 23.43 11.01
C ASP A 112 1.27 24.10 11.67
N ALA A 113 0.92 25.31 11.21
CA ALA A 113 -0.26 26.03 11.66
C ALA A 113 -1.58 25.35 11.25
N ASP A 114 -1.64 24.81 10.03
CA ASP A 114 -2.82 24.09 9.53
C ASP A 114 -2.94 22.72 10.22
N LEU A 115 -1.81 22.01 10.43
CA LEU A 115 -1.77 20.79 11.24
C LEU A 115 -2.31 21.01 12.65
N ALA A 116 -1.91 22.10 13.32
CA ALA A 116 -2.38 22.44 14.65
C ALA A 116 -3.86 22.86 14.67
N ALA A 117 -4.32 23.58 13.66
CA ALA A 117 -5.73 23.99 13.55
C ALA A 117 -6.66 22.80 13.29
N ALA A 118 -6.24 21.82 12.48
CA ALA A 118 -7.02 20.63 12.11
C ALA A 118 -7.54 19.82 13.30
N ALA A 119 -6.85 19.83 14.44
CA ALA A 119 -7.28 19.18 15.67
C ALA A 119 -8.59 19.76 16.27
N THR A 120 -9.00 20.96 15.86
CA THR A 120 -10.20 21.65 16.38
C THR A 120 -11.09 22.27 15.30
N ASP A 121 -10.58 22.51 14.09
CA ASP A 121 -11.34 23.00 12.95
C ASP A 121 -11.55 21.92 11.87
N SER A 122 -12.80 21.50 11.75
CA SER A 122 -13.25 20.55 10.72
C SER A 122 -13.06 21.05 9.27
N ALA A 123 -13.04 22.37 9.03
CA ALA A 123 -12.82 22.92 7.70
C ALA A 123 -11.35 22.77 7.27
N THR A 124 -10.42 23.14 8.13
CA THR A 124 -8.97 22.90 7.94
C THR A 124 -8.66 21.41 7.82
N ALA A 125 -9.22 20.57 8.68
CA ALA A 125 -9.07 19.12 8.57
C ALA A 125 -9.60 18.57 7.23
N THR A 126 -10.71 19.13 6.71
CA THR A 126 -11.25 18.77 5.39
C THR A 126 -10.34 19.23 4.25
N ALA A 127 -9.75 20.42 4.35
CA ALA A 127 -8.79 20.92 3.37
C ALA A 127 -7.53 20.04 3.32
N ILE A 128 -6.98 19.65 4.47
CA ILE A 128 -5.82 18.75 4.55
C ILE A 128 -6.16 17.38 3.95
N ARG A 129 -7.34 16.83 4.23
CA ARG A 129 -7.82 15.55 3.65
C ARG A 129 -7.87 15.54 2.11
N ALA A 130 -7.90 16.70 1.45
CA ALA A 130 -7.85 16.80 0.00
C ALA A 130 -6.41 16.84 -0.59
N THR A 131 -5.38 17.06 0.24
CA THR A 131 -3.97 17.19 -0.19
C THR A 131 -3.37 15.88 -0.68
N ASP A 132 -2.31 15.96 -1.48
CA ASP A 132 -1.54 14.79 -1.90
C ASP A 132 -0.78 14.14 -0.73
N MET A 133 -0.38 14.91 0.28
CA MET A 133 0.24 14.37 1.49
C MET A 133 -0.72 13.47 2.26
N TYR A 134 -1.99 13.89 2.38
CA TYR A 134 -3.03 13.06 2.98
C TYR A 134 -3.33 11.80 2.16
N LYS A 135 -3.25 11.85 0.82
CA LYS A 135 -3.37 10.63 -0.02
C LYS A 135 -2.24 9.64 0.24
N ASN A 136 -1.01 10.13 0.46
CA ASN A 136 0.14 9.30 0.84
C ASN A 136 -0.07 8.64 2.22
N PHE A 137 -0.54 9.41 3.19
CA PHE A 137 -0.94 8.90 4.51
C PHE A 137 -2.01 7.81 4.40
N TYR A 138 -3.10 8.10 3.68
CA TYR A 138 -4.21 7.15 3.49
C TYR A 138 -3.76 5.86 2.80
N SER A 139 -2.85 5.94 1.82
CA SER A 139 -2.28 4.75 1.18
C SER A 139 -1.39 3.95 2.14
N ALA A 140 -0.55 4.61 2.94
CA ALA A 140 0.27 3.94 3.96
C ALA A 140 -0.58 3.28 5.06
N GLN A 141 -1.69 3.92 5.49
CA GLN A 141 -2.66 3.31 6.39
C GLN A 141 -3.32 2.08 5.75
N GLY A 142 -3.69 2.14 4.47
CA GLY A 142 -4.34 1.02 3.75
C GLY A 142 -3.50 -0.27 3.63
N VAL A 143 -2.19 -0.20 3.86
CA VAL A 143 -1.28 -1.36 3.92
C VAL A 143 -0.84 -1.72 5.36
N THR A 144 -1.54 -1.21 6.37
CA THR A 144 -1.16 -1.32 7.78
C THR A 144 -2.28 -1.90 8.64
N ILE A 145 -1.91 -2.74 9.62
CA ILE A 145 -2.79 -3.24 10.68
C ILE A 145 -2.41 -2.51 11.98
N PHE A 146 -3.29 -1.63 12.44
CA PHE A 146 -3.00 -0.71 13.54
C PHE A 146 -2.74 -1.48 14.85
N GLY A 147 -1.70 -1.06 15.58
CA GLY A 147 -1.19 -1.76 16.75
C GLY A 147 -0.47 -3.08 16.46
N SER A 148 -0.34 -3.51 15.19
CA SER A 148 0.26 -4.81 14.80
C SER A 148 1.30 -4.66 13.69
N PRO A 149 2.50 -4.11 13.98
CA PRO A 149 3.57 -3.92 12.98
C PRO A 149 3.96 -5.20 12.26
N LEU A 150 4.17 -6.32 12.97
CA LEU A 150 4.57 -7.60 12.39
C LEU A 150 3.50 -8.28 11.50
N GLN A 151 2.28 -7.74 11.47
CA GLN A 151 1.21 -8.17 10.55
C GLN A 151 0.93 -7.13 9.45
N SER A 152 1.60 -5.97 9.51
CA SER A 152 1.39 -4.84 8.61
C SER A 152 2.28 -4.95 7.37
N ARG A 153 1.68 -4.83 6.18
CA ARG A 153 2.41 -4.89 4.90
C ARG A 153 3.39 -3.73 4.70
N LEU A 154 3.20 -2.62 5.41
CA LEU A 154 4.15 -1.51 5.44
C LEU A 154 5.47 -1.85 6.15
N PHE A 155 5.47 -2.81 7.07
CA PHE A 155 6.61 -3.16 7.91
C PHE A 155 7.23 -4.52 7.54
N ASP A 156 6.41 -5.55 7.31
CA ASP A 156 6.91 -6.91 7.05
C ASP A 156 7.67 -7.03 5.71
N LYS A 157 7.20 -6.35 4.65
CA LYS A 157 7.74 -6.42 3.29
C LYS A 157 9.13 -5.79 3.15
N PRO A 158 9.39 -4.54 3.58
CA PRO A 158 10.74 -3.96 3.54
C PRO A 158 11.80 -4.78 4.29
N LEU A 159 11.39 -5.58 5.27
CA LEU A 159 12.24 -6.49 6.06
C LEU A 159 12.27 -7.93 5.53
N VAL A 160 11.39 -8.28 4.57
CA VAL A 160 11.20 -9.65 4.02
C VAL A 160 10.85 -10.68 5.12
N LEU A 161 10.04 -10.28 6.11
CA LEU A 161 9.62 -11.15 7.21
C LEU A 161 8.47 -12.07 6.77
N ASN A 162 8.81 -13.30 6.36
CA ASN A 162 7.86 -14.33 5.91
C ASN A 162 6.98 -13.92 4.70
N VAL A 163 7.35 -12.84 3.99
CA VAL A 163 6.64 -12.32 2.82
C VAL A 163 7.64 -11.85 1.78
N LEU A 164 7.32 -12.05 0.51
CA LEU A 164 8.10 -11.49 -0.60
C LEU A 164 7.81 -10.01 -0.82
N HIS A 165 8.85 -9.26 -1.16
CA HIS A 165 8.80 -7.88 -1.57
C HIS A 165 9.53 -7.74 -2.91
N GLY A 166 8.91 -7.08 -3.90
CA GLY A 166 9.49 -6.92 -5.23
C GLY A 166 10.78 -6.09 -5.22
N GLY A 167 10.90 -5.14 -4.29
CA GLY A 167 12.15 -4.42 -4.01
C GLY A 167 13.23 -5.27 -3.34
N GLY A 168 12.99 -6.54 -3.00
CA GLY A 168 13.90 -7.29 -2.14
C GLY A 168 13.93 -6.73 -0.72
N ARG A 169 15.04 -6.91 -0.01
CA ARG A 169 15.24 -6.40 1.36
C ARG A 169 15.70 -4.95 1.30
N ILE A 170 14.98 -4.09 2.02
CA ILE A 170 15.23 -2.65 2.12
C ILE A 170 15.86 -2.31 3.48
N PHE A 171 15.33 -2.88 4.56
CA PHE A 171 15.86 -2.65 5.92
C PHE A 171 16.67 -3.84 6.42
N ALA A 172 17.82 -3.55 7.04
CA ALA A 172 18.74 -4.57 7.51
C ALA A 172 18.18 -5.38 8.70
N SER A 173 17.34 -4.79 9.54
CA SER A 173 16.63 -5.47 10.63
C SER A 173 15.52 -4.58 11.18
N GLN A 174 14.73 -5.08 12.15
CA GLN A 174 13.79 -4.26 12.91
C GLN A 174 14.50 -3.15 13.71
N ASP A 175 15.81 -3.25 13.92
CA ASP A 175 16.64 -2.21 14.54
C ASP A 175 17.09 -1.09 13.60
N ASP A 176 16.80 -1.20 12.30
CA ASP A 176 17.05 -0.12 11.34
C ASP A 176 16.31 1.16 11.78
N PRO A 177 16.95 2.35 11.82
CA PRO A 177 16.31 3.58 12.30
C PRO A 177 15.01 3.93 11.58
N ASN A 178 14.91 3.64 10.28
CA ASN A 178 13.69 3.88 9.51
C ASN A 178 12.61 2.84 9.85
N ALA A 179 13.01 1.57 10.05
CA ALA A 179 12.11 0.52 10.51
C ALA A 179 11.55 0.84 11.91
N LYS A 180 12.36 1.38 12.83
CA LYS A 180 11.88 1.80 14.17
C LYS A 180 10.83 2.89 14.10
N LEU A 181 11.00 3.90 13.24
CA LEU A 181 9.99 4.95 13.04
C LEU A 181 8.66 4.39 12.53
N ILE A 182 8.70 3.49 11.54
CA ILE A 182 7.51 2.80 11.01
C ILE A 182 6.87 1.92 12.09
N ASN A 183 7.66 1.12 12.80
CA ASN A 183 7.20 0.27 13.90
C ASN A 183 6.49 1.09 14.98
N TYR A 184 7.09 2.22 15.38
CA TYR A 184 6.55 3.12 16.39
C TYR A 184 5.21 3.73 15.94
N TRP A 185 5.13 4.26 14.71
CA TRP A 185 3.90 4.83 14.16
C TRP A 185 2.75 3.80 14.12
N ILE A 186 3.02 2.59 13.65
CA ILE A 186 2.01 1.52 13.58
C ILE A 186 1.57 1.08 14.99
N SER A 187 2.50 1.05 15.95
CA SER A 187 2.23 0.63 17.34
C SER A 187 1.42 1.63 18.15
N HIS A 188 1.35 2.90 17.72
CA HIS A 188 0.70 4.00 18.42
C HIS A 188 -0.46 4.58 17.59
N PRO A 189 -1.57 3.83 17.41
CA PRO A 189 -2.79 4.40 16.86
C PRO A 189 -3.34 5.50 17.77
N VAL A 190 -3.98 6.48 17.15
CA VAL A 190 -4.70 7.55 17.85
C VAL A 190 -5.77 6.91 18.77
N PRO A 191 -5.94 7.40 20.01
CA PRO A 191 -6.99 6.96 20.92
C PRO A 191 -8.37 6.93 20.28
N LYS A 192 -9.12 5.86 20.52
CA LYS A 192 -10.45 5.64 19.95
C LYS A 192 -11.38 6.83 20.22
N GLY A 193 -12.05 7.30 19.17
CA GLY A 193 -12.95 8.46 19.24
C GLY A 193 -12.27 9.81 18.95
N GLN A 194 -10.98 9.81 18.62
CA GLN A 194 -10.29 10.96 18.02
C GLN A 194 -9.79 10.61 16.60
N ASP A 195 -9.51 11.64 15.80
CA ASP A 195 -9.07 11.50 14.41
C ASP A 195 -7.55 11.70 14.23
N GLU A 196 -7.07 11.55 13.00
CA GLU A 196 -5.65 11.55 12.66
C GLU A 196 -4.91 12.87 12.95
N PHE A 197 -5.64 13.96 13.21
CA PHE A 197 -5.09 15.27 13.56
C PHE A 197 -5.06 15.51 15.09
N SER A 198 -5.53 14.56 15.89
CA SER A 198 -5.59 14.67 17.35
C SER A 198 -4.25 15.06 18.00
N THR A 199 -4.27 16.11 18.82
CA THR A 199 -3.13 16.52 19.65
C THR A 199 -2.68 15.44 20.65
N SER A 200 -3.49 14.40 20.89
CA SER A 200 -3.06 13.26 21.72
C SER A 200 -1.84 12.53 21.13
N SER A 201 -1.68 12.53 19.80
CA SER A 201 -0.51 11.97 19.13
C SER A 201 0.74 12.84 19.25
N TYR A 202 0.67 14.04 19.83
CA TYR A 202 1.85 14.90 19.98
C TYR A 202 2.85 14.29 21.00
N SER A 203 2.37 13.42 21.88
CA SER A 203 3.19 12.54 22.74
C SER A 203 4.14 11.61 21.98
N MET A 204 3.96 11.44 20.66
CA MET A 204 4.85 10.70 19.77
C MET A 204 6.12 11.50 19.37
N PHE A 205 6.27 12.73 19.88
CA PHE A 205 7.45 13.56 19.69
C PHE A 205 8.09 13.93 21.04
N THR A 206 9.40 14.25 21.01
CA THR A 206 10.13 14.82 22.16
C THR A 206 10.85 16.12 21.74
N PRO A 207 10.48 17.30 22.30
CA PRO A 207 9.28 17.58 23.09
C PRO A 207 7.98 17.26 22.33
N ALA A 208 6.84 17.22 23.04
CA ALA A 208 5.54 16.81 22.51
C ALA A 208 4.89 17.86 21.59
N ASP A 209 5.50 18.07 20.42
CA ASP A 209 5.10 19.05 19.41
C ASP A 209 5.53 18.54 18.01
N PRO A 210 4.62 18.41 17.03
CA PRO A 210 5.00 18.01 15.67
C PRO A 210 5.90 19.03 14.97
N ALA A 211 5.89 20.31 15.31
CA ALA A 211 6.75 21.31 14.66
C ALA A 211 8.20 21.21 15.16
N THR A 212 8.41 21.35 16.48
CA THR A 212 9.77 21.39 17.07
C THR A 212 10.30 20.05 17.57
N GLY A 213 9.44 19.07 17.83
CA GLY A 213 9.80 17.79 18.44
C GLY A 213 10.51 16.81 17.52
N THR A 214 11.39 16.00 18.10
CA THR A 214 12.02 14.84 17.43
C THR A 214 11.09 13.64 17.44
N CYS A 215 11.10 12.81 16.38
CA CYS A 215 10.27 11.61 16.28
C CYS A 215 10.71 10.56 17.31
N ASN A 216 9.81 10.13 18.20
CA ASN A 216 10.08 9.02 19.12
C ASN A 216 10.20 7.69 18.35
N THR A 217 10.87 6.68 18.92
CA THR A 217 11.08 5.37 18.27
C THR A 217 10.76 4.18 19.17
N GLN A 218 10.35 4.45 20.40
CA GLN A 218 10.12 3.53 21.53
C GLN A 218 9.30 4.24 22.60
#